data_AF-A0A7Y1YCX4-F1
#
_entry.id   AF-A0A7Y1YCX4-F1
#
_cell.length_a   1.000
_cell.length_b   1.000
_cell.length_c   1.000
_cell.angle_alpha   90.00
_cell.angle_beta   90.00
_cell.angle_gamma   90.00
#
_symmetry.space_group_name_H-M   'P 1'
#
loop_
_entity.id
_entity.type
_entity.pdbx_description
1 polymer ?
#
loop_
_entity_poly.entity_id
_entity_poly.type
_entity_poly.pdbx_seq_one_letter_code
_entity_poly.pdbx_strand_id
1 'polypeptide(L)' 'MNTADEQSRKYWTYTAISFVAFVLFLIFLPEFFWITLPFLLTFGVKAYGAM' A
#
# COMPACT_ATOMS: atom_id res chain seq x y z
N MET A 1 -3.47 -26.21 -1.96
CA MET A 1 -3.70 -24.87 -1.38
C MET A 1 -2.75 -23.92 -2.09
N ASN A 2 -3.25 -23.15 -3.07
CA ASN A 2 -2.41 -22.33 -3.95
C ASN A 2 -1.76 -21.21 -3.15
N THR A 3 -0.48 -21.36 -2.85
CA THR A 3 0.32 -20.38 -2.11
C THR A 3 0.47 -19.06 -2.86
N ALA A 4 0.28 -19.04 -4.19
CA ALA A 4 0.32 -17.85 -5.03
C ALA A 4 -0.85 -16.89 -4.73
N ASP A 5 -2.09 -17.38 -4.71
CA ASP A 5 -3.29 -16.56 -4.42
C ASP A 5 -3.26 -15.91 -3.04
N GLU A 6 -2.73 -16.61 -2.03
CA GLU A 6 -2.68 -16.08 -0.67
C GLU A 6 -1.71 -14.90 -0.55
N GLN A 7 -0.58 -14.95 -1.26
CA GLN A 7 0.41 -13.86 -1.27
C GLN A 7 -0.13 -12.63 -2.01
N SER A 8 -0.78 -12.81 -3.17
CA SER A 8 -1.40 -11.72 -3.93
C SER A 8 -2.46 -10.98 -3.11
N ARG A 9 -3.31 -11.70 -2.37
CA ARG A 9 -4.31 -11.09 -1.48
C ARG A 9 -3.69 -10.32 -0.32
N LYS A 10 -2.56 -10.80 0.21
CA LYS A 10 -1.81 -10.13 1.29
C LYS A 10 -1.22 -8.80 0.81
N TYR A 11 -0.60 -8.77 -0.36
CA TYR A 11 -0.01 -7.54 -0.92
C TYR A 11 -1.06 -6.48 -1.27
N TRP A 12 -2.22 -6.89 -1.77
CA TRP A 12 -3.36 -5.98 -1.97
C TRP A 12 -3.87 -5.37 -0.67
N THR A 13 -3.92 -6.16 0.41
CA THR A 13 -4.31 -5.65 1.73
C THR A 13 -3.31 -4.60 2.24
N TYR A 14 -2.00 -4.85 2.11
CA TYR A 14 -0.98 -3.86 2.48
C TYR A 14 -1.05 -2.58 1.63
N THR A 15 -1.35 -2.70 0.34
CA THR A 15 -1.54 -1.54 -0.55
C THR A 15 -2.73 -0.69 -0.12
N ALA A 16 -3.86 -1.31 0.21
CA ALA A 16 -5.03 -0.61 0.72
C ALA A 16 -4.72 0.12 2.04
N ILE A 17 -4.02 -0.53 2.97
CA ILE A 17 -3.62 0.07 4.24
C ILE A 17 -2.68 1.27 4.02
N SER A 18 -1.69 1.15 3.14
CA SER A 18 -0.77 2.25 2.80
C SER A 18 -1.48 3.41 2.08
N PHE A 19 -2.49 3.13 1.25
CA PHE A 19 -3.33 4.15 0.63
C PHE A 19 -4.18 4.91 1.65
N VAL A 20 -4.81 4.19 2.59
CA VAL A 20 -5.57 4.81 3.69
C VAL A 20 -4.65 5.67 4.56
N ALA A 21 -3.46 5.17 4.90
CA ALA A 21 -2.47 5.93 5.65
C ALA A 21 -2.02 7.21 4.90
N PHE A 22 -1.80 7.12 3.59
CA PHE A 22 -1.47 8.27 2.75
C PHE A 22 -2.58 9.34 2.77
N VAL A 23 -3.84 8.93 2.62
CA VAL A 23 -5.00 9.84 2.66
C VAL A 23 -5.16 10.48 4.04
N LEU A 24 -4.99 9.71 5.13
CA LEU A 24 -5.01 10.24 6.50
C LEU A 24 -3.92 11.27 6.73
N PHE A 25 -2.68 11.00 6.29
CA PHE A 25 -1.59 11.96 6.38
C PHE A 25 -1.86 13.21 5.53
N LEU A 26 -2.49 13.08 4.35
CA LEU A 26 -2.86 14.22 3.52
C LEU A 26 -3.86 15.17 4.22
N ILE A 27 -4.78 14.61 5.01
CA ILE A 27 -5.85 15.37 5.70
C ILE A 27 -5.33 15.99 7.01
N PHE A 28 -4.66 15.19 7.84
CA PHE A 28 -4.28 15.61 9.20
C PHE A 28 -2.92 16.28 9.27
N LEU A 29 -1.95 15.85 8.46
CA LEU A 29 -0.57 16.31 8.54
C LEU A 29 0.07 16.36 7.14
N PRO A 30 -0.40 17.30 6.27
CA PRO A 30 0.02 17.39 4.89
C PRO A 30 1.51 17.71 4.75
N GLU A 31 2.19 18.18 5.81
CA GLU A 31 3.64 18.31 5.82
C GLU A 31 4.35 16.95 5.76
N PHE A 32 3.77 15.86 6.27
CA PHE A 32 4.42 14.54 6.39
C PHE A 32 3.98 13.52 5.32
N PHE A 33 3.10 13.91 4.39
CA PHE A 33 2.59 13.01 3.34
C PHE A 33 3.70 12.36 2.49
N TRP A 34 4.79 13.09 2.24
CA TRP A 34 5.98 12.64 1.51
C TRP A 34 6.69 11.44 2.15
N ILE A 35 6.58 11.24 3.47
CA ILE A 35 7.08 10.03 4.13
C ILE A 35 6.27 8.79 3.74
N THR A 36 4.98 8.96 3.45
CA THR A 36 4.09 7.84 3.08
C THR A 36 4.12 7.50 1.59
N LEU A 37 4.58 8.42 0.72
CA LEU A 37 4.74 8.19 -0.73
C LEU A 37 5.59 6.95 -1.11
N PRO A 38 6.80 6.74 -0.57
CA PRO A 38 7.61 5.58 -0.93
C PRO A 38 6.94 4.26 -0.52
N PHE A 39 6.21 4.24 0.61
CA PHE A 39 5.46 3.06 1.03
C PHE A 39 4.26 2.80 0.12
N LEU A 40 3.50 3.84 -0.21
CA LEU A 40 2.38 3.75 -1.15
C LEU A 40 2.81 3.13 -2.48
N LEU A 41 3.90 3.64 -3.07
CA LEU A 41 4.48 3.14 -4.31
C LEU A 41 5.05 1.73 -4.15
N THR A 42 5.78 1.44 -3.08
CA THR A 42 6.39 0.13 -2.85
C THR A 42 5.34 -0.96 -2.73
N PHE A 43 4.31 -0.74 -1.91
CA PHE A 43 3.24 -1.71 -1.73
C PHE A 43 2.34 -1.76 -2.97
N GLY A 44 2.04 -0.62 -3.60
CA GLY A 44 1.28 -0.56 -4.86
C GLY A 44 1.95 -1.33 -5.99
N VAL A 45 3.25 -1.15 -6.21
CA VAL A 45 4.03 -1.91 -7.21
C VAL A 45 4.11 -3.39 -6.83
N LYS A 46 4.28 -3.73 -5.55
CA LYS A 46 4.23 -5.14 -5.11
C LYS A 46 2.87 -5.79 -5.32
N ALA A 47 1.77 -5.08 -5.10
CA ALA A 47 0.43 -5.59 -5.38
C ALA A 47 0.19 -5.72 -6.89
N TYR A 48 0.65 -4.75 -7.69
CA TYR A 48 0.52 -4.81 -9.15
C TYR A 48 1.37 -5.91 -9.78
N GLY A 49 2.59 -6.13 -9.29
CA GLY A 49 3.45 -7.24 -9.71
C GLY A 49 3.05 -8.60 -9.15
N ALA A 50 2.12 -8.64 -8.18
CA ALA A 50 1.53 -9.87 -7.67
C ALA A 50 0.18 -10.22 -8.35
N MET A 51 -0.28 -9.42 -9.30
CA MET A 51 -1.42 -9.76 -10.17
C MET A 51 -1.01 -10.65 -11.32
#